data_AF-A0A2T1CKN0-F1
#
_entry.id   AF-A0A2T1CKN0-F1
#
_cell.length_a   1.000
_cell.length_b   1.000
_cell.length_c   1.000
_cell.angle_alpha   90.00
_cell.angle_beta   90.00
_cell.angle_gamma   90.00
#
_symmetry.space_group_name_H-M   'P 1'
#
loop_
_entity.id
_entity.type
_entity.pdbx_description
1 polymer ?
#
loop_
_entity_poly.entity_id
_entity_poly.type
_entity_poly.pdbx_seq_one_letter_code
_entity_poly.pdbx_strand_id
1 'polypeptide(L)'
;MANVVVIGAQWGDEGKGKITDLLSRSADVVVRYQGGVNAGHTVVVQDQTFKLHLIPSGILYPSTECIIGSGTVIDPKVLIEELDQLEQLGVSTKNLLISETAHITMPYHRLIDQASEERRGNHKIGTTKRGIGPTYADKSERIGIRVVDLMHTEGLRKQLRWTVEYKNAILEKLYDLPPLNPDAVIEEYIEYAERLRPHVVDSSVQIYKAVQQRRNILF
;
A
#
# COMPACT_ATOMS: atom_id res chain seq x y z
N MET A 1 -27.14 -3.11 -5.85
CA MET A 1 -25.99 -2.33 -6.35
C MET A 1 -26.08 -0.91 -5.82
N ALA A 2 -25.26 -0.64 -4.82
CA ALA A 2 -24.85 0.71 -4.45
C ALA A 2 -23.33 0.80 -4.65
N ASN A 3 -22.87 1.84 -5.35
CA ASN A 3 -21.45 2.18 -5.45
C ASN A 3 -21.26 3.45 -4.61
N VAL A 4 -20.72 3.30 -3.41
CA VAL A 4 -20.60 4.37 -2.42
C VAL A 4 -19.14 4.75 -2.29
N VAL A 5 -18.84 6.05 -2.24
CA VAL A 5 -17.48 6.55 -2.03
C VAL A 5 -17.46 7.37 -0.74
N VAL A 6 -16.55 7.05 0.16
CA VAL A 6 -16.28 7.81 1.38
C VAL A 6 -15.03 8.65 1.16
N ILE A 7 -15.20 9.97 1.14
CA ILE A 7 -14.10 10.91 0.97
C ILE A 7 -13.96 11.83 2.18
N GLY A 8 -12.75 12.35 2.38
CA GLY A 8 -12.50 13.44 3.31
C GLY A 8 -12.75 14.75 2.60
N ALA A 9 -13.55 15.63 3.21
CA ALA A 9 -13.84 16.95 2.65
C ALA A 9 -12.89 18.04 3.19
N GLN A 10 -11.92 17.67 4.03
CA GLN A 10 -10.98 18.59 4.69
C GLN A 10 -9.54 18.11 4.45
N TRP A 11 -8.66 18.24 5.45
CA TRP A 11 -7.23 17.90 5.37
C TRP A 11 -6.88 16.64 6.17
N GLY A 12 -7.73 15.61 6.13
CA GLY A 12 -7.50 14.37 6.85
C GLY A 12 -8.17 14.32 8.23
N ASP A 13 -8.09 13.16 8.88
CA ASP A 13 -8.63 12.89 10.22
C ASP A 13 -10.12 13.23 10.47
N GLU A 14 -10.95 13.26 9.41
CA GLU A 14 -12.38 13.54 9.49
C GLU A 14 -13.21 12.35 10.04
N GLY A 15 -12.57 11.35 10.63
CA GLY A 15 -13.24 10.14 11.12
C GLY A 15 -13.71 9.18 10.02
N LYS A 16 -13.16 9.28 8.79
CA LYS A 16 -13.50 8.43 7.64
C LYS A 16 -13.49 6.95 7.99
N GLY A 17 -12.47 6.47 8.70
CA GLY A 17 -12.34 5.07 9.09
C GLY A 17 -13.54 4.54 9.87
N LYS A 18 -14.15 5.37 10.73
CA LYS A 18 -15.36 4.99 11.49
C LYS A 18 -16.59 4.85 10.58
N ILE A 19 -16.73 5.74 9.60
CA ILE A 19 -17.81 5.68 8.61
C ILE A 19 -17.61 4.49 7.67
N THR A 20 -16.38 4.29 7.20
CA THR A 20 -16.01 3.14 6.35
C THR A 20 -16.27 1.82 7.07
N ASP A 21 -15.88 1.66 8.33
CA ASP A 21 -16.18 0.45 9.11
C ASP A 21 -17.70 0.20 9.24
N LEU A 22 -18.46 1.25 9.59
CA LEU A 22 -19.92 1.14 9.69
C LEU A 22 -20.56 0.69 8.38
N LEU A 23 -20.15 1.27 7.24
CA LEU A 23 -20.68 0.94 5.93
C LEU A 23 -20.17 -0.40 5.39
N SER A 24 -18.97 -0.83 5.80
CA SER A 24 -18.35 -2.09 5.35
C SER A 24 -19.20 -3.31 5.72
N ARG A 25 -19.99 -3.24 6.81
CA ARG A 25 -20.93 -4.29 7.23
C ARG A 25 -21.95 -4.68 6.16
N SER A 26 -22.33 -3.74 5.30
CA SER A 26 -23.32 -3.94 4.24
C SER A 26 -22.69 -3.98 2.84
N ALA A 27 -21.36 -3.91 2.77
CA ALA A 27 -20.61 -3.92 1.53
C ALA A 27 -20.16 -5.35 1.19
N ASP A 28 -20.34 -5.73 -0.07
CA ASP A 28 -19.82 -7.00 -0.58
C ASP A 28 -18.34 -6.86 -0.98
N VAL A 29 -17.91 -5.65 -1.35
CA VAL A 29 -16.55 -5.30 -1.75
C VAL A 29 -16.15 -3.97 -1.13
N VAL A 30 -14.97 -3.89 -0.52
CA VAL A 30 -14.38 -2.65 0.00
C VAL A 30 -13.04 -2.39 -0.70
N VAL A 31 -12.90 -1.22 -1.30
CA VAL A 31 -11.77 -0.89 -2.18
C VAL A 31 -11.03 0.32 -1.65
N ARG A 32 -9.73 0.16 -1.37
CA ARG A 32 -8.83 1.31 -1.21
C ARG A 32 -8.31 1.73 -2.57
N TYR A 33 -8.57 2.97 -2.98
CA TYR A 33 -8.25 3.44 -4.33
C TYR A 33 -7.01 4.35 -4.43
N GLN A 34 -6.48 4.86 -3.32
CA GLN A 34 -5.33 5.77 -3.32
C GLN A 34 -4.59 5.78 -1.98
N GLY A 35 -3.47 6.51 -1.93
CA GLY A 35 -2.68 6.72 -0.72
C GLY A 35 -1.76 5.53 -0.47
N GLY A 36 -1.45 5.25 0.79
CA GLY A 36 -0.63 4.13 1.23
C GLY A 36 -0.67 4.01 2.75
N VAL A 37 0.46 3.67 3.36
CA VAL A 37 0.62 3.55 4.83
C VAL A 37 0.52 4.90 5.59
N ASN A 38 0.38 6.01 4.88
CA ASN A 38 0.08 7.32 5.49
C ASN A 38 -1.36 7.44 5.96
N ALA A 39 -2.25 6.59 5.46
CA ALA A 39 -3.57 6.43 6.03
C ALA A 39 -3.54 5.42 7.17
N GLY A 40 -4.53 5.53 8.04
CA GLY A 40 -4.71 4.60 9.13
C GLY A 40 -6.15 4.69 9.63
N HIS A 41 -6.65 3.58 10.14
CA HIS A 41 -7.87 3.56 10.91
C HIS A 41 -7.76 2.50 12.00
N THR A 42 -8.32 2.84 13.15
CA THR A 42 -8.40 1.93 14.28
C THR A 42 -9.78 1.29 14.27
N VAL A 43 -9.83 -0.03 14.29
CA VAL A 43 -11.09 -0.79 14.43
C VAL A 43 -11.04 -1.57 15.73
N VAL A 44 -12.18 -1.72 16.39
CA VAL A 44 -12.30 -2.52 17.60
C VAL A 44 -13.29 -3.66 17.34
N VAL A 45 -12.82 -4.90 17.45
CA VAL A 45 -13.65 -6.10 17.31
C VAL A 45 -13.41 -6.99 18.53
N GLN A 46 -14.49 -7.38 19.23
CA GLN A 46 -14.43 -8.27 20.39
C GLN A 46 -13.36 -7.84 21.43
N ASP A 47 -13.36 -6.56 21.80
CA ASP A 47 -12.41 -5.92 22.73
C ASP A 47 -10.94 -5.89 22.26
N GLN A 48 -10.65 -6.30 21.02
CA GLN A 48 -9.33 -6.18 20.41
C GLN A 48 -9.27 -4.96 19.50
N THR A 49 -8.20 -4.18 19.64
CA THR A 49 -7.96 -2.97 18.85
C THR A 49 -6.98 -3.25 17.72
N PHE A 50 -7.45 -3.10 16.48
CA PHE A 50 -6.69 -3.27 15.25
C PHE A 50 -6.29 -1.90 14.70
N LYS A 51 -5.01 -1.71 14.38
CA LYS A 51 -4.53 -0.51 13.68
C LYS A 51 -4.18 -0.90 12.26
N LEU A 52 -5.07 -0.59 11.33
CA LEU A 52 -4.90 -0.93 9.92
C LEU A 52 -4.46 0.30 9.13
N HIS A 53 -3.42 0.13 8.33
CA HIS A 53 -2.78 1.12 7.48
C HIS A 53 -3.12 0.94 6.02
N LEU A 54 -2.83 -0.21 5.40
CA LEU A 54 -3.11 -0.48 3.97
C LEU A 54 -4.37 -1.31 3.78
N ILE A 55 -4.58 -2.31 4.64
CA ILE A 55 -5.68 -3.25 4.50
C ILE A 55 -7.02 -2.50 4.67
N PRO A 56 -8.00 -2.70 3.76
CA PRO A 56 -9.33 -2.08 3.89
C PRO A 56 -10.08 -2.56 5.15
N SER A 57 -10.92 -1.71 5.74
CA SER A 57 -11.69 -2.02 6.96
C SER A 57 -12.60 -3.24 6.84
N GLY A 58 -13.00 -3.57 5.62
CA GLY A 58 -13.83 -4.73 5.31
C GLY A 58 -13.22 -6.08 5.67
N ILE A 59 -11.90 -6.14 5.95
CA ILE A 59 -11.18 -7.40 6.14
C ILE A 59 -11.70 -8.22 7.33
N LEU A 60 -12.33 -7.53 8.29
CA LEU A 60 -12.92 -8.12 9.49
C LEU A 60 -14.21 -8.91 9.21
N TYR A 61 -14.77 -8.77 8.02
CA TYR A 61 -15.98 -9.46 7.57
C TYR A 61 -15.58 -10.54 6.54
N PRO A 62 -15.63 -11.84 6.88
CA PRO A 62 -15.11 -12.91 6.01
C PRO A 62 -15.76 -13.00 4.62
N SER A 63 -16.99 -12.51 4.49
CA SER A 63 -17.75 -12.48 3.22
C SER A 63 -17.44 -11.26 2.36
N THR A 64 -16.72 -10.27 2.89
CA THR A 64 -16.44 -9.00 2.20
C THR A 64 -15.10 -9.08 1.50
N GLU A 65 -15.09 -8.86 0.19
CA GLU A 65 -13.86 -8.82 -0.60
C GLU A 65 -13.14 -7.50 -0.38
N CYS A 66 -11.84 -7.54 -0.08
CA CYS A 66 -11.06 -6.34 0.21
C CYS A 66 -10.03 -6.12 -0.89
N ILE A 67 -10.05 -4.97 -1.55
CA ILE A 67 -9.19 -4.68 -2.69
C ILE A 67 -8.28 -3.49 -2.38
N ILE A 68 -6.97 -3.70 -2.48
CA ILE A 68 -5.99 -2.61 -2.58
C ILE A 68 -5.83 -2.28 -4.07
N GLY A 69 -6.44 -1.19 -4.50
CA GLY A 69 -6.48 -0.75 -5.89
C GLY A 69 -5.17 -0.15 -6.40
N SER A 70 -5.06 -0.05 -7.73
CA SER A 70 -3.87 0.38 -8.49
C SER A 70 -3.40 1.82 -8.21
N GLY A 71 -4.29 2.65 -7.66
CA GLY A 71 -3.94 4.01 -7.24
C GLY A 71 -3.15 4.05 -5.93
N THR A 72 -3.08 2.96 -5.17
CA THR A 72 -2.36 2.87 -3.89
C THR A 72 -0.87 2.61 -4.10
N VAL A 73 -0.03 3.18 -3.22
CA VAL A 73 1.38 2.82 -3.06
C VAL A 73 1.54 1.89 -1.85
N ILE A 74 2.15 0.74 -2.07
CA ILE A 74 2.18 -0.39 -1.13
C ILE A 74 3.59 -0.53 -0.58
N ASP A 75 3.75 -0.37 0.73
CA ASP A 75 4.96 -0.82 1.44
C ASP A 75 4.79 -2.31 1.79
N PRO A 76 5.50 -3.24 1.11
CA PRO A 76 5.27 -4.67 1.28
C PRO A 76 5.56 -5.14 2.70
N LYS A 77 6.56 -4.53 3.35
CA LYS A 77 6.93 -4.85 4.72
C LYS A 77 5.78 -4.56 5.67
N VAL A 78 5.23 -3.35 5.61
CA VAL A 78 4.10 -2.95 6.46
C VAL A 78 2.86 -3.79 6.16
N LEU A 79 2.59 -4.07 4.88
CA LEU A 79 1.45 -4.92 4.51
C LEU A 79 1.57 -6.34 5.09
N ILE A 80 2.75 -6.94 5.02
CA ILE A 80 3.00 -8.28 5.59
C ILE A 80 2.90 -8.24 7.12
N GLU A 81 3.43 -7.21 7.78
CA GLU A 81 3.27 -7.00 9.22
C GLU A 81 1.77 -6.91 9.61
N GLU A 82 0.95 -6.21 8.83
CA GLU A 82 -0.51 -6.15 9.05
C GLU A 82 -1.19 -7.51 8.84
N LEU A 83 -0.79 -8.27 7.80
CA LEU A 83 -1.30 -9.63 7.55
C LEU A 83 -0.98 -10.57 8.71
N ASP A 84 0.28 -10.58 9.17
CA ASP A 84 0.73 -11.42 10.28
C ASP A 84 -0.01 -11.07 11.58
N GLN A 85 -0.24 -9.78 11.85
CA GLN A 85 -1.02 -9.34 13.01
C GLN A 85 -2.48 -9.82 12.96
N LEU A 86 -3.12 -9.76 11.79
CA LEU A 86 -4.50 -10.25 11.61
C LEU A 86 -4.57 -11.77 11.82
N GLU A 87 -3.62 -12.52 11.25
CA GLU A 87 -3.57 -13.98 11.37
C GLU A 87 -3.32 -14.44 12.81
N GLN A 88 -2.43 -13.78 13.55
CA GLN A 88 -2.18 -14.05 14.97
C GLN A 88 -3.43 -13.87 15.84
N LEU A 89 -4.34 -12.99 15.42
CA LEU A 89 -5.60 -12.71 16.10
C LEU A 89 -6.77 -13.55 15.55
N GLY A 90 -6.49 -14.52 14.66
CA GLY A 90 -7.49 -15.43 14.10
C GLY A 90 -8.37 -14.82 13.01
N VAL A 91 -8.03 -13.65 12.48
CA VAL A 91 -8.74 -13.02 11.36
C VAL A 91 -8.16 -13.54 10.04
N SER A 92 -9.01 -14.16 9.21
CA SER A 92 -8.58 -14.63 7.90
C SER A 92 -8.40 -13.47 6.93
N THR A 93 -7.31 -13.50 6.17
CA THR A 93 -6.93 -12.50 5.17
C THR A 93 -7.14 -12.98 3.73
N LYS A 94 -7.76 -14.15 3.53
CA LYS A 94 -7.93 -14.80 2.21
C LYS A 94 -8.78 -13.98 1.23
N ASN A 95 -9.61 -13.10 1.74
CA ASN A 95 -10.47 -12.17 1.01
C ASN A 95 -9.73 -10.87 0.60
N LEU A 96 -8.45 -10.71 0.95
CA LEU A 96 -7.62 -9.60 0.48
C LEU A 96 -7.11 -9.85 -0.94
N LEU A 97 -7.30 -8.85 -1.78
CA LEU A 97 -6.84 -8.78 -3.16
C LEU A 97 -5.98 -7.53 -3.36
N ILE A 98 -4.84 -7.69 -4.02
CA ILE A 98 -3.86 -6.64 -4.28
C ILE A 98 -3.78 -6.42 -5.79
N SER A 99 -3.95 -5.17 -6.22
CA SER A 99 -3.80 -4.82 -7.62
C SER A 99 -2.38 -5.05 -8.10
N GLU A 100 -2.23 -5.83 -9.16
CA GLU A 100 -0.93 -6.06 -9.81
C GLU A 100 -0.29 -4.77 -10.37
N THR A 101 -1.09 -3.71 -10.59
CA THR A 101 -0.60 -2.43 -11.11
C THR A 101 -0.33 -1.36 -10.04
N ALA A 102 -0.57 -1.68 -8.76
CA ALA A 102 -0.18 -0.81 -7.64
C ALA A 102 1.35 -0.68 -7.57
N HIS A 103 1.82 0.49 -7.14
CA HIS A 103 3.26 0.77 -7.04
C HIS A 103 3.81 0.37 -5.69
N ILE A 104 5.08 -0.01 -5.65
CA ILE A 104 5.78 -0.50 -4.48
C ILE A 104 6.60 0.62 -3.85
N THR A 105 6.39 0.83 -2.55
CA THR A 105 7.23 1.66 -1.72
C THR A 105 8.51 0.89 -1.37
N MET A 106 9.64 1.37 -1.88
CA MET A 106 10.98 0.82 -1.66
C MET A 106 11.67 1.49 -0.45
N PRO A 107 12.73 0.89 0.14
CA PRO A 107 13.44 1.49 1.27
C PRO A 107 14.01 2.88 0.95
N TYR A 108 14.51 3.08 -0.27
CA TYR A 108 15.02 4.39 -0.69
C TYR A 108 13.92 5.46 -0.72
N HIS A 109 12.65 5.13 -0.95
CA HIS A 109 11.57 6.11 -0.89
C HIS A 109 11.42 6.68 0.52
N ARG A 110 11.52 5.84 1.55
CA ARG A 110 11.44 6.26 2.97
C ARG A 110 12.62 7.17 3.33
N LEU A 111 13.83 6.76 2.94
CA LEU A 111 15.04 7.56 3.16
C LEU A 111 14.96 8.93 2.45
N ILE A 112 14.55 8.95 1.19
CA ILE A 112 14.41 10.18 0.40
C ILE A 112 13.33 11.09 0.99
N ASP A 113 12.19 10.56 1.43
CA ASP A 113 11.11 11.35 2.04
C ASP A 113 11.59 12.03 3.33
N GLN A 114 12.24 11.26 4.21
CA GLN A 114 12.81 11.80 5.45
C GLN A 114 13.89 12.85 5.17
N ALA A 115 14.85 12.55 4.29
CA ALA A 115 15.95 13.46 3.97
C ALA A 115 15.48 14.74 3.28
N SER A 116 14.49 14.63 2.39
CA SER A 116 13.89 15.78 1.71
C SER A 116 13.20 16.73 2.70
N GLU A 117 12.44 16.18 3.66
CA GLU A 117 11.82 16.98 4.72
C GLU A 117 12.86 17.64 5.64
N GLU A 118 13.91 16.92 6.03
CA GLU A 118 14.97 17.49 6.86
C GLU A 118 15.68 18.65 6.14
N ARG A 119 16.03 18.45 4.87
CA ARG A 119 16.68 19.47 4.03
C ARG A 119 15.82 20.71 3.78
N ARG A 120 14.49 20.56 3.72
CA ARG A 120 13.57 21.70 3.56
C ARG A 120 13.60 22.69 4.73
N GLY A 121 14.12 22.28 5.90
CA GLY A 121 14.29 23.16 7.06
C GLY A 121 12.96 23.78 7.50
N ASN A 122 12.83 25.10 7.34
CA ASN A 122 11.62 25.85 7.70
C ASN A 122 10.48 25.70 6.67
N HIS A 123 10.74 25.13 5.50
CA HIS A 123 9.75 24.90 4.44
C HIS A 123 9.25 23.44 4.41
N LYS A 124 9.29 22.76 5.56
CA LYS A 124 8.78 21.39 5.71
C LYS A 124 7.31 21.32 5.31
N ILE A 125 6.94 20.23 4.65
CA ILE A 125 5.54 19.94 4.35
C ILE A 125 4.86 19.29 5.55
N GLY A 126 5.61 18.55 6.38
CA GLY A 126 5.06 17.71 7.44
C GLY A 126 4.64 16.35 6.89
N THR A 127 5.46 15.71 6.05
CA THR A 127 5.11 14.38 5.51
C THR A 127 5.10 13.32 6.62
N THR A 128 4.44 12.19 6.36
CA THR A 128 4.45 11.05 7.27
C THR A 128 5.80 10.31 7.29
N LYS A 129 6.78 10.73 6.46
CA LYS A 129 8.09 10.10 6.29
C LYS A 129 8.02 8.61 5.91
N ARG A 130 6.93 8.21 5.25
CA ARG A 130 6.68 6.82 4.83
C ARG A 130 7.00 6.56 3.37
N GLY A 131 7.57 7.53 2.64
CA GLY A 131 7.96 7.34 1.24
C GLY A 131 6.80 7.50 0.25
N ILE A 132 5.66 8.03 0.67
CA ILE A 132 4.48 8.18 -0.20
C ILE A 132 4.78 9.10 -1.38
N GLY A 133 5.29 10.30 -1.11
CA GLY A 133 5.63 11.29 -2.13
C GLY A 133 6.66 10.75 -3.13
N PRO A 134 7.82 10.25 -2.68
CA PRO A 134 8.81 9.66 -3.58
C PRO A 134 8.28 8.47 -4.38
N THR A 135 7.41 7.62 -3.83
CA THR A 135 6.82 6.51 -4.60
C THR A 135 5.91 7.01 -5.73
N TYR A 136 5.10 8.04 -5.48
CA TYR A 136 4.31 8.68 -6.54
C TYR A 136 5.17 9.46 -7.55
N ALA A 137 6.32 10.00 -7.12
CA ALA A 137 7.28 10.61 -8.03
C ALA A 137 7.84 9.56 -9.00
N ASP A 138 8.29 8.41 -8.50
CA ASP A 138 8.80 7.30 -9.32
C ASP A 138 7.73 6.75 -10.28
N LYS A 139 6.46 6.70 -9.84
CA LYS A 139 5.31 6.40 -10.71
C LYS A 139 5.20 7.40 -11.87
N SER A 140 5.30 8.69 -11.57
CA SER A 140 5.18 9.77 -12.56
C SER A 140 6.39 9.83 -13.51
N GLU A 141 7.57 9.51 -13.00
CA GLU A 141 8.82 9.40 -13.76
C GLU A 141 8.89 8.12 -14.61
N ARG A 142 8.00 7.15 -14.37
CA ARG A 142 7.93 5.84 -15.04
C ARG A 142 9.13 4.95 -14.74
N ILE A 143 9.71 5.09 -13.55
CA ILE A 143 10.81 4.26 -13.04
C ILE A 143 10.39 3.40 -11.83
N GLY A 144 9.18 3.63 -11.31
CA GLY A 144 8.66 2.91 -10.15
C GLY A 144 8.47 1.42 -10.40
N ILE A 145 8.67 0.64 -9.34
CA ILE A 145 8.39 -0.79 -9.30
C ILE A 145 6.91 -0.99 -8.99
N ARG A 146 6.25 -1.92 -9.67
CA ARG A 146 4.85 -2.31 -9.42
C ARG A 146 4.78 -3.72 -8.87
N VAL A 147 3.61 -4.07 -8.33
CA VAL A 147 3.33 -5.42 -7.81
C VAL A 147 3.56 -6.50 -8.89
N VAL A 148 3.13 -6.26 -10.14
CA VAL A 148 3.36 -7.19 -11.25
C VAL A 148 4.85 -7.42 -11.53
N ASP A 149 5.68 -6.40 -11.34
CA ASP A 149 7.12 -6.52 -11.53
C ASP A 149 7.73 -7.42 -10.43
N LEU A 150 7.19 -7.36 -9.19
CA LEU A 150 7.57 -8.29 -8.11
C LEU A 150 7.27 -9.76 -8.44
N MET A 151 6.25 -10.03 -9.27
CA MET A 151 5.86 -11.40 -9.62
C MET A 151 6.84 -12.08 -10.58
N HIS A 152 7.73 -11.31 -11.21
CA HIS A 152 8.70 -11.75 -12.22
C HIS A 152 10.15 -11.60 -11.73
N THR A 153 10.65 -12.61 -11.02
CA THR A 153 11.94 -12.57 -10.30
C THR A 153 13.13 -12.14 -11.16
N GLU A 154 13.29 -12.65 -12.38
CA GLU A 154 14.42 -12.27 -13.25
C GLU A 154 14.36 -10.80 -13.68
N GLY A 155 13.18 -10.34 -14.10
CA GLY A 155 12.95 -8.95 -14.48
C GLY A 155 13.15 -8.00 -13.29
N LEU A 156 12.63 -8.39 -12.12
CA LEU A 156 12.76 -7.65 -10.88
C LEU A 156 14.22 -7.41 -10.51
N ARG A 157 15.07 -8.46 -10.54
CA ARG A 157 16.50 -8.34 -10.19
C ARG A 157 17.21 -7.31 -11.04
N LYS A 158 16.98 -7.33 -12.36
CA LYS A 158 17.60 -6.39 -13.29
C LYS A 158 17.10 -4.96 -13.07
N GLN A 159 15.79 -4.78 -12.92
CA GLN A 159 15.18 -3.47 -12.73
C GLN A 159 15.57 -2.85 -11.39
N LEU A 160 15.49 -3.61 -10.29
CA LEU A 160 15.85 -3.14 -8.96
C LEU A 160 17.33 -2.79 -8.85
N ARG A 161 18.24 -3.56 -9.44
CA ARG A 161 19.67 -3.23 -9.40
C ARG A 161 19.91 -1.84 -9.98
N TRP A 162 19.40 -1.60 -11.20
CA TRP A 162 19.52 -0.30 -11.85
C TRP A 162 18.87 0.81 -11.04
N THR A 163 17.63 0.61 -10.55
CA THR A 163 16.91 1.65 -9.80
C THR A 163 17.59 1.96 -8.46
N VAL A 164 18.06 0.96 -7.72
CA VAL A 164 18.77 1.18 -6.44
C VAL A 164 20.09 1.91 -6.68
N GLU A 165 20.87 1.53 -7.69
CA GLU A 165 22.12 2.23 -8.04
C GLU A 165 21.85 3.69 -8.44
N TYR A 166 20.79 3.94 -9.24
CA TYR A 166 20.37 5.28 -9.59
C TYR A 166 19.95 6.11 -8.35
N LYS A 167 19.17 5.51 -7.43
CA LYS A 167 18.74 6.19 -6.21
C LYS A 167 19.88 6.36 -5.20
N ASN A 168 20.87 5.48 -5.18
CA ASN A 168 22.08 5.64 -4.35
C ASN A 168 22.85 6.90 -4.72
N ALA A 169 22.97 7.21 -6.02
CA ALA A 169 23.58 8.47 -6.44
C ALA A 169 22.86 9.69 -5.86
N ILE A 170 21.52 9.64 -5.75
CA ILE A 170 20.72 10.69 -5.10
C ILE A 170 20.97 10.71 -3.59
N LEU A 171 20.91 9.55 -2.92
CA LEU A 171 21.14 9.44 -1.48
C LEU A 171 22.51 10.01 -1.08
N GLU A 172 23.57 9.62 -1.80
CA GLU A 172 24.93 10.03 -1.49
C GLU A 172 25.20 11.49 -1.89
N LYS A 173 24.87 11.89 -3.13
CA LYS A 173 25.27 13.22 -3.65
C LYS A 173 24.35 14.34 -3.25
N LEU A 174 23.07 14.04 -3.02
CA LEU A 174 22.08 15.06 -2.67
C LEU A 174 21.84 15.11 -1.17
N TYR A 175 21.87 13.98 -0.46
CA TYR A 175 21.47 13.92 0.94
C TYR A 175 22.58 13.50 1.91
N ASP A 176 23.79 13.22 1.41
CA ASP A 176 24.91 12.73 2.22
C ASP A 176 24.54 11.49 3.06
N LEU A 177 23.64 10.65 2.53
CA LEU A 177 23.18 9.42 3.17
C LEU A 177 23.95 8.21 2.64
N PRO A 178 24.15 7.17 3.49
CA PRO A 178 24.79 5.95 3.04
C PRO A 178 23.98 5.26 1.94
N PRO A 179 24.64 4.64 0.95
CA PRO A 179 23.97 3.91 -0.10
C PRO A 179 23.32 2.64 0.44
N LEU A 180 22.26 2.20 -0.22
CA LEU A 180 21.65 0.89 0.00
C LEU A 180 22.41 -0.19 -0.78
N ASN A 181 22.52 -1.40 -0.20
CA ASN A 181 23.03 -2.56 -0.91
C ASN A 181 21.93 -3.10 -1.87
N PRO A 182 22.12 -3.07 -3.20
CA PRO A 182 21.11 -3.57 -4.14
C PRO A 182 20.76 -5.05 -3.94
N ASP A 183 21.74 -5.90 -3.61
CA ASP A 183 21.52 -7.34 -3.47
C ASP A 183 20.63 -7.64 -2.26
N ALA A 184 20.89 -6.97 -1.13
CA ALA A 184 20.07 -7.11 0.08
C ALA A 184 18.62 -6.65 -0.15
N VAL A 185 18.42 -5.52 -0.85
CA VAL A 185 17.08 -5.03 -1.18
C VAL A 185 16.36 -5.99 -2.12
N ILE A 186 17.07 -6.55 -3.11
CA ILE A 186 16.50 -7.53 -4.03
C ILE A 186 16.03 -8.78 -3.28
N GLU A 187 16.86 -9.33 -2.40
CA GLU A 187 16.53 -10.54 -1.63
C GLU A 187 15.31 -10.32 -0.73
N GLU A 188 15.31 -9.22 0.04
CA GLU A 188 14.17 -8.84 0.90
C GLU A 188 12.86 -8.73 0.10
N TYR A 189 12.89 -8.10 -1.07
CA TYR A 189 11.69 -7.89 -1.87
C TYR A 189 11.24 -9.13 -2.65
N ILE A 190 12.12 -10.10 -2.91
CA ILE A 190 11.74 -11.41 -3.43
C ILE A 190 10.97 -12.20 -2.36
N GLU A 191 11.42 -12.17 -1.10
CA GLU A 191 10.69 -12.81 0.00
C GLU A 191 9.29 -12.20 0.18
N TYR A 192 9.18 -10.88 0.08
CA TYR A 192 7.90 -10.19 0.10
C TYR A 192 7.01 -10.58 -1.08
N ALA A 193 7.59 -10.73 -2.27
CA ALA A 193 6.85 -11.16 -3.45
C ALA A 193 6.18 -12.52 -3.24
N GLU A 194 6.88 -13.49 -2.66
CA GLU A 194 6.33 -14.82 -2.39
C GLU A 194 5.19 -14.79 -1.36
N ARG A 195 5.32 -13.98 -0.30
CA ARG A 195 4.24 -13.79 0.70
C ARG A 195 3.00 -13.13 0.09
N LEU A 196 3.17 -12.17 -0.81
CA LEU A 196 2.05 -11.41 -1.39
C LEU A 196 1.41 -12.09 -2.59
N ARG A 197 2.15 -12.97 -3.29
CA ARG A 197 1.72 -13.66 -4.53
C ARG A 197 0.29 -14.21 -4.49
N PRO A 198 -0.20 -14.87 -3.41
CA PRO A 198 -1.57 -15.40 -3.37
C PRO A 198 -2.68 -14.36 -3.45
N HIS A 199 -2.38 -13.10 -3.12
CA HIS A 199 -3.35 -12.00 -3.09
C HIS A 199 -3.35 -11.19 -4.38
N VAL A 200 -2.39 -11.37 -5.28
CA VAL A 200 -2.19 -10.51 -6.45
C VAL A 200 -3.19 -10.85 -7.55
N VAL A 201 -3.92 -9.83 -8.02
CA VAL A 201 -4.94 -9.97 -9.07
C VAL A 201 -4.98 -8.73 -9.97
N ASP A 202 -5.59 -8.89 -11.15
CA ASP A 202 -6.14 -7.74 -11.90
C ASP A 202 -7.35 -7.18 -11.15
N SER A 203 -7.10 -6.17 -10.31
CA SER A 203 -8.13 -5.52 -9.51
C SER A 203 -9.22 -4.87 -10.36
N SER A 204 -8.88 -4.40 -11.57
CA SER A 204 -9.85 -3.71 -12.45
C SER A 204 -10.91 -4.69 -12.93
N VAL A 205 -10.49 -5.90 -13.29
CA VAL A 205 -11.36 -7.00 -13.68
C VAL A 205 -12.20 -7.46 -12.49
N GLN A 206 -11.64 -7.56 -11.29
CA GLN A 206 -12.41 -7.96 -10.10
C GLN A 206 -13.49 -6.93 -9.74
N ILE A 207 -13.15 -5.65 -9.71
CA ILE A 207 -14.12 -4.57 -9.48
C ILE A 207 -15.19 -4.59 -10.57
N TYR A 208 -14.80 -4.73 -11.84
CA TYR A 208 -15.76 -4.81 -12.95
C TYR A 208 -16.70 -6.00 -12.82
N LYS A 209 -16.20 -7.18 -12.44
CA LYS A 209 -17.03 -8.38 -12.17
C LYS A 209 -18.03 -8.12 -11.05
N ALA A 210 -17.60 -7.49 -9.96
CA ALA A 210 -18.49 -7.14 -8.84
C ALA A 210 -19.61 -6.19 -9.29
N VAL A 211 -19.29 -5.21 -10.14
CA VAL A 211 -20.28 -4.33 -10.79
C VAL A 211 -21.24 -5.16 -11.64
N GLN A 212 -20.77 -6.04 -12.52
CA GLN A 212 -21.66 -6.87 -13.36
C GLN A 212 -22.61 -7.75 -12.52
N GLN A 213 -22.15 -8.23 -11.37
CA GLN A 213 -22.92 -9.04 -10.43
C GLN A 213 -23.84 -8.22 -9.51
N ARG A 214 -23.91 -6.89 -9.67
CA ARG A 214 -24.72 -5.98 -8.85
C ARG A 214 -24.40 -5.99 -7.34
N ARG A 215 -23.18 -6.41 -6.99
CA ARG A 215 -22.63 -6.35 -5.63
C ARG A 215 -22.54 -4.89 -5.16
N ASN A 216 -22.63 -4.68 -3.86
CA ASN A 216 -22.47 -3.37 -3.23
C ASN A 216 -20.97 -3.11 -3.02
N ILE A 217 -20.49 -2.00 -3.56
CA ILE A 217 -19.07 -1.64 -3.53
C ILE A 217 -18.89 -0.34 -2.73
N LEU A 218 -17.99 -0.38 -1.77
CA LEU A 218 -17.57 0.75 -0.96
C LEU A 218 -16.13 1.14 -1.33
N PHE A 219 -15.93 2.41 -1.66
CA PHE A 219 -14.62 3.01 -1.93
C PHE A 219 -14.22 3.98 -0.82
#